data_AF-A0AAD5GDP8-F1
#
_entry.id   AF-A0AAD5GDP8-F1
#
_cell.length_a   1.000
_cell.length_b   1.000
_cell.length_c   1.000
_cell.angle_alpha   90.00
_cell.angle_beta   90.00
_cell.angle_gamma   90.00
#
_symmetry.space_group_name_H-M   'P 1'
#
loop_
_entity.id
_entity.type
_entity.pdbx_description
1 polymer ?
#
loop_
_entity_poly.entity_id
_entity_poly.type
_entity_poly.pdbx_seq_one_letter_code
_entity_poly.pdbx_strand_id
1 'polypeptide(L)'
;MISNNATCDGRLSSSDFQIAANAFAEKWKKFNSDFPEWLWIDCSNRLLEFAAHGVSEGYLSLQNVLIHRSVKEEHGECSSNDYEEPFDDATLVQSNDNDGHWYDFHVVYSSSYSVPVLYFRAYSSGTLISTYL
;
A
#
# COMPACT_ATOMS: atom_id res chain seq x y z
N MET A 1 0.32 -40.91 -17.66
CA MET A 1 -0.42 -39.80 -17.02
C MET A 1 0.64 -38.86 -16.46
N ILE A 2 0.77 -37.66 -17.02
CA ILE A 2 1.74 -36.67 -16.54
C ILE A 2 1.05 -35.94 -15.41
N SER A 3 1.51 -36.19 -14.18
CA SER A 3 1.09 -35.46 -12.99
C SER A 3 1.57 -34.02 -13.15
N ASN A 4 0.65 -33.08 -13.32
CA ASN A 4 0.92 -31.66 -13.21
C ASN A 4 1.21 -31.36 -11.73
N ASN A 5 2.43 -31.63 -11.29
CA ASN A 5 2.94 -31.06 -10.05
C ASN A 5 3.14 -29.58 -10.33
N ALA A 6 2.09 -28.78 -10.11
CA ALA A 6 2.24 -27.35 -9.97
C ALA A 6 3.13 -27.12 -8.76
N THR A 7 4.43 -26.99 -9.02
CA THR A 7 5.39 -26.49 -8.04
C THR A 7 4.94 -25.09 -7.67
N CYS A 8 4.41 -24.94 -6.46
CA CYS A 8 4.09 -23.65 -5.86
C CYS A 8 5.41 -22.95 -5.51
N ASP A 9 6.14 -22.49 -6.50
CA ASP A 9 7.42 -21.79 -6.32
C ASP A 9 7.23 -20.32 -5.90
N GLY A 10 5.97 -19.88 -5.79
CA GLY A 10 5.59 -18.52 -5.37
C GLY A 10 5.90 -17.46 -6.43
N ARG A 11 6.33 -17.86 -7.63
CA ARG A 11 6.67 -16.94 -8.72
C ARG A 11 5.46 -16.69 -9.60
N LEU A 12 5.45 -15.52 -10.21
CA LEU A 12 4.42 -15.05 -11.11
C LEU A 12 5.08 -14.56 -12.39
N SER A 13 4.51 -14.87 -13.55
CA SER A 13 4.97 -14.26 -14.81
C SER A 13 4.46 -12.82 -14.92
N SER A 14 5.09 -12.00 -15.77
CA SER A 14 4.62 -10.62 -16.01
C SER A 14 3.19 -10.57 -16.57
N SER A 15 2.82 -11.53 -17.43
CA SER A 15 1.47 -11.63 -17.97
C SER A 15 0.46 -12.08 -16.91
N ASP A 16 0.82 -13.05 -16.08
CA ASP A 16 -0.05 -13.49 -14.98
C ASP A 16 -0.23 -12.39 -13.95
N PHE A 17 0.80 -11.59 -13.68
CA PHE A 17 0.70 -10.39 -12.88
C PHE A 17 -0.31 -9.42 -13.46
N GLN A 18 -0.22 -9.09 -14.75
CA GLN A 18 -1.17 -8.18 -15.40
C GLN A 18 -2.60 -8.72 -15.33
N ILE A 19 -2.81 -10.01 -15.60
CA ILE A 19 -4.14 -10.63 -15.52
C ILE A 19 -4.68 -10.55 -14.08
N ALA A 20 -3.87 -10.94 -13.10
CA ALA A 20 -4.25 -10.92 -11.69
C ALA A 20 -4.52 -9.49 -11.20
N ALA A 21 -3.71 -8.52 -11.62
CA ALA A 21 -3.85 -7.12 -11.26
C ALA A 21 -5.16 -6.51 -11.79
N ASN A 22 -5.48 -6.73 -13.07
CA ASN A 22 -6.75 -6.28 -13.64
C ASN A 22 -7.94 -6.96 -12.96
N ALA A 23 -7.87 -8.28 -12.73
CA ALA A 23 -8.92 -9.01 -12.02
C ALA A 23 -9.10 -8.51 -10.58
N PHE A 24 -8.02 -8.12 -9.91
CA PHE A 24 -8.05 -7.52 -8.58
C PHE A 24 -8.73 -6.16 -8.59
N ALA A 25 -8.35 -5.25 -9.50
CA ALA A 25 -8.96 -3.92 -9.62
C ALA A 25 -10.49 -4.01 -9.84
N GLU A 26 -10.92 -4.88 -10.77
CA GLU A 26 -12.35 -5.10 -11.05
C GLU A 26 -13.10 -5.68 -9.85
N LYS A 27 -12.52 -6.67 -9.16
CA LYS A 27 -13.12 -7.23 -7.94
C LYS A 27 -13.17 -6.19 -6.82
N TRP A 28 -12.12 -5.41 -6.63
CA TRP A 28 -12.07 -4.36 -5.62
C TRP A 28 -13.20 -3.36 -5.85
N LYS A 29 -13.33 -2.85 -7.07
CA LYS A 29 -14.39 -1.91 -7.46
C LYS A 29 -15.79 -2.46 -7.19
N LYS A 30 -16.01 -3.76 -7.41
CA LYS A 30 -17.31 -4.42 -7.18
C LYS A 30 -17.68 -4.54 -5.69
N PHE A 31 -16.71 -4.82 -4.82
CA PHE A 31 -16.97 -5.19 -3.43
C PHE A 31 -16.60 -4.11 -2.40
N ASN A 32 -15.80 -3.11 -2.78
CA ASN A 32 -15.25 -2.09 -1.89
C ASN A 32 -15.49 -0.68 -2.45
N SER A 33 -16.71 -0.41 -2.93
CA SER A 33 -17.08 0.87 -3.56
C SER A 33 -16.92 2.09 -2.64
N ASP A 34 -16.89 1.87 -1.33
CA ASP A 34 -16.73 2.92 -0.33
C ASP A 34 -15.26 3.32 -0.11
N PHE A 35 -14.32 2.60 -0.72
CA PHE A 35 -12.88 2.84 -0.63
C PHE A 35 -12.33 3.38 -1.95
N PRO A 36 -11.16 4.07 -1.94
CA PRO A 36 -10.52 4.50 -3.17
C PRO A 36 -10.28 3.31 -4.12
N GLU A 37 -10.36 3.57 -5.43
CA GLU A 37 -10.25 2.53 -6.44
C GLU A 37 -8.78 2.20 -6.75
N TRP A 38 -8.48 0.91 -6.88
CA TRP A 38 -7.25 0.47 -7.52
C TRP A 38 -7.37 0.59 -9.03
N LEU A 39 -6.42 1.29 -9.65
CA LEU A 39 -6.38 1.53 -11.09
C LEU A 39 -5.16 0.88 -11.72
N TRP A 40 -5.36 0.20 -12.84
CA TRP A 40 -4.26 -0.25 -13.69
C TRP A 40 -3.71 0.91 -14.51
N ILE A 41 -2.42 1.19 -14.37
CA ILE A 41 -1.71 2.22 -15.12
C ILE A 41 -0.83 1.55 -16.18
N ASP A 42 -1.19 1.74 -17.44
CA ASP A 42 -0.42 1.27 -18.58
C ASP A 42 0.76 2.22 -18.86
N CYS A 43 1.98 1.70 -18.79
CA CYS A 43 3.21 2.46 -19.07
C CYS A 43 3.66 2.36 -20.52
N SER A 44 2.99 1.56 -21.36
CA SER A 44 3.31 1.38 -22.77
C SER A 44 3.33 2.70 -23.55
N ASN A 45 2.55 3.70 -23.11
CA ASN A 45 2.47 5.01 -23.75
C ASN A 45 3.54 6.00 -23.24
N ARG A 46 4.10 5.78 -22.04
CA ARG A 46 5.10 6.68 -21.43
C ARG A 46 6.53 6.32 -21.82
N LEU A 47 6.77 5.08 -22.24
CA LEU A 47 8.08 4.57 -22.66
C LEU A 47 8.34 4.65 -24.19
N LEU A 48 7.47 5.29 -24.97
CA LEU A 48 7.66 5.46 -26.41
C LEU A 48 8.94 6.24 -26.77
N GLU A 49 9.57 6.96 -25.83
CA GLU A 49 10.87 7.60 -26.04
C GLU A 49 12.08 6.64 -25.83
N PHE A 50 11.91 5.48 -25.16
CA PHE A 50 13.05 4.63 -24.76
C PHE A 50 12.87 3.10 -24.86
N ALA A 51 11.69 2.54 -25.15
CA ALA A 51 11.49 1.09 -25.14
C ALA A 51 11.36 0.47 -26.55
N ALA A 52 12.40 -0.29 -26.94
CA ALA A 52 12.43 -1.14 -28.14
C ALA A 52 11.83 -2.55 -27.93
N HIS A 53 11.17 -2.82 -26.79
CA HIS A 53 10.62 -4.13 -26.48
C HIS A 53 9.16 -4.02 -26.05
N GLY A 54 8.26 -4.59 -26.86
CA GLY A 54 6.80 -4.58 -26.70
C GLY A 54 6.28 -5.42 -25.54
N VAL A 55 6.85 -5.27 -24.36
CA VAL A 55 6.32 -5.82 -23.11
C VAL A 55 5.35 -4.78 -22.56
N SER A 56 4.08 -5.16 -22.40
CA SER A 56 3.05 -4.34 -21.75
C SER A 56 3.44 -4.13 -20.29
N GLU A 57 4.18 -3.07 -20.02
CA GLU A 57 4.64 -2.73 -18.68
C GLU A 57 3.59 -1.84 -18.01
N GLY A 58 3.20 -2.18 -16.80
CA GLY A 58 2.17 -1.45 -16.05
C GLY A 58 2.16 -1.84 -14.58
N TYR A 59 1.40 -1.09 -13.79
CA TYR A 59 1.32 -1.28 -12.34
C TYR A 59 -0.07 -0.92 -11.82
N LEU A 60 -0.39 -1.38 -10.62
CA LEU A 60 -1.59 -0.94 -9.91
C LEU A 60 -1.28 0.27 -9.06
N SER A 61 -2.16 1.27 -9.08
CA SER A 61 -2.09 2.45 -8.23
C SER A 61 -3.36 2.59 -7.39
N LEU A 62 -3.17 2.95 -6.13
CA LEU A 62 -4.21 3.43 -5.22
C LEU A 62 -3.71 4.73 -4.63
N GLN A 63 -4.50 5.80 -4.67
CA GLN A 63 -4.05 7.12 -4.25
C GLN A 63 -4.96 7.70 -3.18
N ASN A 64 -4.41 8.63 -2.40
CA ASN A 64 -5.16 9.44 -1.44
C ASN A 64 -5.91 8.61 -0.38
N VAL A 65 -5.27 7.56 0.13
CA VAL A 65 -5.81 6.78 1.25
C VAL A 65 -5.52 7.52 2.55
N LEU A 66 -6.55 8.02 3.23
CA LEU A 66 -6.41 8.62 4.55
C LEU A 66 -6.42 7.55 5.63
N ILE A 67 -5.32 7.43 6.37
CA ILE A 67 -5.21 6.59 7.55
C ILE A 67 -5.10 7.51 8.77
N HIS A 68 -6.13 7.48 9.61
CA HIS A 68 -6.11 8.20 10.88
C HIS A 68 -5.16 7.49 11.85
N ARG A 69 -4.25 8.24 12.51
CA ARG A 69 -3.51 7.71 13.65
C ARG A 69 -4.51 7.38 14.74
N SER A 70 -4.83 6.10 14.90
CA SER A 70 -5.62 5.66 16.05
C SER A 70 -4.72 5.76 17.29
N VAL A 71 -5.21 6.37 18.37
CA VAL A 71 -4.50 6.55 19.66
C VAL A 71 -4.34 5.22 20.43
N LYS A 72 -4.14 4.09 19.74
CA LYS A 72 -4.07 2.74 20.34
C LYS A 72 -2.83 1.96 19.93
N GLU A 73 -1.70 2.64 19.81
CA GLU A 73 -0.37 2.02 19.70
C GLU A 73 0.60 2.64 20.71
N GLU A 74 0.25 2.61 22.01
CA GLU A 74 1.20 2.90 23.11
C GLU A 74 1.09 1.92 24.29
N HIS A 75 0.62 0.69 24.06
CA HIS A 75 0.66 -0.33 25.11
C HIS A 75 1.31 -1.62 24.62
N GLY A 76 2.59 -1.49 24.31
CA GLY A 76 3.54 -2.58 24.32
C GLY A 76 4.41 -2.50 25.57
N GLU A 77 4.42 -3.60 26.31
CA GLU A 77 5.28 -3.97 27.45
C GLU A 77 4.79 -3.74 28.88
N CYS A 78 4.91 -4.85 29.61
CA CYS A 78 4.52 -5.13 30.98
C CYS A 78 5.18 -4.18 32.00
N SER A 79 4.37 -3.57 32.88
CA SER A 79 4.78 -3.39 34.28
C SER A 79 3.55 -3.26 35.17
N SER A 80 3.46 -4.17 36.14
CA SER A 80 2.76 -3.96 37.40
C SER A 80 2.93 -2.52 37.87
N ASN A 81 1.84 -1.85 38.26
CA ASN A 81 1.70 -1.27 39.60
C ASN A 81 0.34 -0.55 39.77
N ASP A 82 -0.25 -0.85 40.92
CA ASP A 82 -1.57 -0.49 41.40
C ASP A 82 -1.44 0.75 42.28
N TYR A 83 -1.54 1.98 41.73
CA TYR A 83 -1.64 3.22 42.53
C TYR A 83 -2.56 4.24 41.84
N GLU A 84 -3.69 4.55 42.49
CA GLU A 84 -4.55 5.69 42.21
C GLU A 84 -3.83 7.00 42.55
N GLU A 85 -3.55 7.83 41.55
CA GLU A 85 -3.08 9.21 41.74
C GLU A 85 -4.10 10.17 41.06
N PRO A 86 -4.58 11.22 41.76
CA PRO A 86 -5.68 12.05 41.25
C PRO A 86 -5.23 12.85 40.02
N PHE A 87 -6.04 12.73 38.96
CA PHE A 87 -5.94 13.49 37.72
C PHE A 87 -5.80 15.00 37.99
N ASP A 88 -4.65 15.58 37.65
CA ASP A 88 -4.43 17.03 37.56
C ASP A 88 -4.79 17.50 36.15
N ASP A 89 -5.90 18.23 36.03
CA ASP A 89 -6.49 18.69 34.77
C ASP A 89 -5.83 19.99 34.24
N ALA A 90 -4.61 20.31 34.69
CA ALA A 90 -3.96 21.59 34.41
C ALA A 90 -2.94 21.58 33.24
N THR A 91 -2.76 20.50 32.49
CA THR A 91 -1.81 20.49 31.35
C THR A 91 -2.18 19.56 30.19
N LEU A 92 -3.46 19.51 29.81
CA LEU A 92 -3.85 18.88 28.55
C LEU A 92 -4.19 19.96 27.53
N VAL A 93 -3.16 20.50 26.86
CA VAL A 93 -3.36 20.99 25.51
C VAL A 93 -3.79 19.77 24.71
N GLN A 94 -5.09 19.62 24.47
CA GLN A 94 -5.60 18.79 23.40
C GLN A 94 -4.98 19.36 22.12
N SER A 95 -3.83 18.83 21.72
CA SER A 95 -3.39 19.03 20.36
C SER A 95 -4.48 18.38 19.54
N ASN A 96 -5.24 19.23 18.85
CA ASN A 96 -6.26 18.81 17.90
C ASN A 96 -5.52 18.29 16.66
N ASP A 97 -4.64 17.31 16.87
CA ASP A 97 -3.85 16.65 15.84
C ASP A 97 -4.79 15.65 15.18
N ASN A 98 -5.64 16.20 14.31
CA ASN A 98 -6.22 15.43 13.21
C ASN A 98 -5.11 15.08 12.21
N ASP A 99 -4.01 14.49 12.69
CA ASP A 99 -2.81 14.08 11.95
C ASP A 99 -3.11 12.75 11.24
N GLY A 100 -4.06 12.81 10.31
CA GLY A 100 -4.24 11.75 9.35
C GLY A 100 -3.08 11.75 8.36
N HIS A 101 -2.49 10.58 8.14
CA HIS A 101 -1.48 10.38 7.11
C HIS A 101 -2.17 9.92 5.84
N TRP A 102 -1.82 10.54 4.73
CA TRP A 102 -2.27 10.14 3.41
C TRP A 102 -1.25 9.19 2.80
N TYR A 103 -1.76 8.18 2.08
CA TYR A 103 -0.94 7.18 1.43
C TYR A 103 -1.31 7.02 -0.03
N ASP A 104 -0.27 6.87 -0.85
CA ASP A 104 -0.38 6.33 -2.20
C ASP A 104 0.32 4.98 -2.23
N PHE A 105 -0.33 3.95 -2.78
CA PHE A 105 0.19 2.60 -2.93
C PHE A 105 0.37 2.26 -4.41
N HIS A 106 1.45 1.53 -4.71
CA HIS A 106 1.79 1.08 -6.05
C HIS A 106 2.22 -0.38 -6.00
N VAL A 107 1.58 -1.25 -6.79
CA VAL A 107 2.02 -2.65 -6.94
C VAL A 107 2.65 -2.82 -8.30
N VAL A 108 3.94 -3.14 -8.32
CA VAL A 108 4.78 -3.25 -9.52
C VAL A 108 5.33 -4.67 -9.61
N TYR A 109 5.41 -5.22 -10.82
CA TYR A 109 6.06 -6.51 -11.04
C TYR A 109 7.59 -6.37 -11.04
N SER A 110 8.28 -7.16 -10.22
CA SER A 110 9.75 -7.25 -10.28
C SER A 110 10.17 -8.45 -11.13
N SER A 111 10.78 -8.19 -12.29
CA SER A 111 11.27 -9.24 -13.18
C SER A 111 12.41 -10.08 -12.56
N SER A 112 13.29 -9.43 -11.77
CA SER A 112 14.42 -10.08 -11.09
C SER A 112 13.99 -11.16 -10.11
N TYR A 113 12.87 -10.95 -9.42
CA TYR A 113 12.36 -11.87 -8.39
C TYR A 113 11.10 -12.62 -8.86
N SER A 114 10.50 -12.20 -9.97
CA SER A 114 9.24 -12.72 -10.52
C SER A 114 8.10 -12.69 -9.51
N VAL A 115 7.96 -11.57 -8.80
CA VAL A 115 6.93 -11.36 -7.77
C VAL A 115 6.38 -9.93 -7.84
N PRO A 116 5.13 -9.69 -7.37
CA PRO A 116 4.63 -8.34 -7.14
C PRO A 116 5.34 -7.68 -5.94
N VAL A 117 5.63 -6.39 -6.07
CA VAL A 117 6.27 -5.56 -5.04
C VAL A 117 5.36 -4.37 -4.75
N LEU A 118 5.06 -4.15 -3.47
CA LEU A 118 4.28 -3.02 -2.99
C LEU A 118 5.20 -1.86 -2.58
N TYR A 119 5.03 -0.72 -3.21
CA TYR A 119 5.59 0.56 -2.80
C TYR A 119 4.49 1.42 -2.20
N PHE A 120 4.83 2.22 -1.20
CA PHE A 120 3.90 3.21 -0.65
C PHE A 120 4.62 4.53 -0.38
N ARG A 121 3.87 5.62 -0.46
CA ARG A 121 4.33 6.97 -0.14
C ARG A 121 3.36 7.58 0.87
N ALA A 122 3.88 8.00 2.02
CA ALA A 122 3.11 8.64 3.08
C ALA A 122 3.34 10.15 3.13
N TYR A 123 2.30 10.94 3.36
CA TYR A 123 2.39 12.39 3.55
C TYR A 123 1.38 12.89 4.59
N SER A 124 1.79 13.81 5.47
CA SER A 124 0.88 14.49 6.42
C SER A 124 0.56 15.88 5.89
N SER A 125 -0.57 16.44 6.32
CA SER A 125 -1.07 17.77 5.98
C SER A 125 -0.02 18.86 6.26
N GLY A 126 0.88 19.09 5.30
CA GLY A 126 1.86 20.17 5.29
C GLY A 126 3.32 19.78 5.11
N THR A 127 3.72 18.50 5.21
CA THR A 127 5.14 18.11 5.05
C THR A 127 5.27 16.73 4.39
N LEU A 128 6.06 16.63 3.32
CA LEU A 128 6.49 15.35 2.73
C LEU A 128 7.33 14.58 3.76
N ILE A 129 6.85 13.41 4.23
CA ILE A 129 7.44 12.77 5.41
C ILE A 129 8.73 11.99 5.07
N SER A 130 8.94 11.50 3.85
CA SER A 130 10.26 11.02 3.41
C SER A 130 10.28 10.65 1.93
N THR A 131 11.37 10.97 1.25
CA THR A 131 11.80 10.35 -0.01
C THR A 131 13.11 9.63 0.30
N TYR A 132 13.09 8.30 0.42
CA TYR A 132 14.34 7.53 0.38
C TYR A 132 14.58 7.15 -1.08
N LEU A 133 15.69 7.66 -1.63
CA LEU A 133 16.29 7.24 -2.90
C LEU A 133 17.06 5.92 -2.71
#